data_AF-A0AAE1I0X3-F1
#
_entry.id   AF-A0AAE1I0X3-F1
#
_cell.length_a   1.000
_cell.length_b   1.000
_cell.length_c   1.000
_cell.angle_alpha   90.00
_cell.angle_beta   90.00
_cell.angle_gamma   90.00
#
_symmetry.space_group_name_H-M   'P 1'
#
loop_
_entity.id
_entity.type
_entity.pdbx_description
1 polymer ?
#
loop_
_entity_poly.entity_id
_entity_poly.type
_entity_poly.pdbx_seq_one_letter_code
_entity_poly.pdbx_strand_id
1 'polypeptide(L)'
;METDMRCFGTKLHKIPGNFGTIVLMRVKAPGLCEKLRQQNKLALPSQKTLLRYMRALRPAYGFQENLFTLLEARSVHYQPGERHGCILLDEMSLETRTYYDKTTCKVHGVVDLGGFETGADLDKRGDHALVVMLQPFKGKWVQALGAFLSCGPVNSEKLHKIILEAICLVEKSGFFVDCVVLYE
;
A
#
# COMPACT_ATOMS: atom_id res chain seq x y z
N MET A 1 -13.67 -15.63 10.12
CA MET A 1 -14.45 -15.01 9.03
C MET A 1 -13.71 -15.24 7.74
N GLU A 2 -14.33 -16.02 6.88
CA GLU A 2 -13.81 -16.59 5.65
C GLU A 2 -14.01 -15.56 4.53
N THR A 3 -12.94 -14.90 4.09
CA THR A 3 -13.01 -13.98 2.93
C THR A 3 -12.84 -14.79 1.65
N ASP A 4 -13.98 -15.20 1.11
CA ASP A 4 -14.11 -15.94 -0.14
C ASP A 4 -13.89 -14.98 -1.32
N MET A 5 -12.65 -14.84 -1.76
CA MET A 5 -12.29 -14.06 -2.95
C MET A 5 -12.21 -14.99 -4.16
N ARG A 6 -13.34 -15.14 -4.88
CA ARG A 6 -13.40 -15.93 -6.11
C ARG A 6 -12.72 -15.16 -7.23
N CYS A 7 -11.62 -15.70 -7.74
CA CYS A 7 -11.10 -15.36 -9.07
C CYS A 7 -10.94 -16.65 -9.89
N PHE A 8 -11.37 -16.55 -11.15
CA PHE A 8 -11.59 -17.60 -12.14
C PHE A 8 -10.51 -18.70 -12.23
N GLY A 9 -10.98 -19.95 -12.31
CA GLY A 9 -10.42 -20.94 -13.25
C GLY A 9 -9.31 -21.87 -12.80
N THR A 10 -8.74 -21.74 -11.60
CA THR A 10 -7.91 -22.81 -11.02
C THR A 10 -8.26 -22.99 -9.55
N LYS A 11 -8.51 -24.24 -9.12
CA LYS A 11 -8.74 -24.57 -7.71
C LYS A 11 -7.63 -23.93 -6.89
N LEU A 12 -7.95 -22.83 -6.19
CA LEU A 12 -7.10 -22.28 -5.16
C LEU A 12 -7.06 -23.34 -4.07
N HIS A 13 -5.96 -24.09 -4.03
CA HIS A 13 -5.59 -24.84 -2.84
C HIS A 13 -5.80 -23.89 -1.65
N LYS A 14 -6.65 -24.31 -0.69
CA LYS A 14 -6.99 -23.57 0.54
C LYS A 14 -5.77 -22.78 0.97
N ILE A 15 -5.89 -21.45 0.98
CA ILE A 15 -4.83 -20.58 1.49
C ILE A 15 -4.56 -21.07 2.91
N PRO A 16 -3.38 -21.65 3.20
CA PRO A 16 -3.13 -22.16 4.54
C PRO A 16 -3.24 -20.99 5.51
N GLY A 17 -3.82 -21.20 6.70
CA GLY A 17 -3.98 -20.16 7.72
C GLY A 17 -2.66 -19.44 8.10
N ASN A 18 -1.52 -20.00 7.70
CA ASN A 18 -0.17 -19.46 7.89
C ASN A 18 0.38 -18.70 6.67
N PHE A 19 -0.44 -18.35 5.67
CA PHE A 19 0.00 -17.67 4.45
C PHE A 19 0.77 -16.37 4.73
N GLY A 20 0.29 -15.55 5.68
CA GLY A 20 0.97 -14.32 6.09
C GLY A 20 2.39 -14.56 6.58
N THR A 21 2.62 -15.61 7.38
CA THR A 21 3.94 -15.98 7.89
C THR A 21 4.89 -16.40 6.76
N ILE A 22 4.38 -17.12 5.76
CA ILE A 22 5.17 -17.57 4.61
C ILE A 22 5.57 -16.38 3.72
N VAL A 23 4.63 -15.45 3.47
CA VAL A 23 4.93 -14.22 2.73
C VAL A 23 5.94 -13.38 3.47
N LEU A 24 5.79 -13.19 4.79
CA LEU A 24 6.73 -12.44 5.61
C LEU A 24 8.14 -13.04 5.57
N MET A 25 8.24 -14.36 5.64
CA MET A 25 9.53 -15.06 5.51
C MET A 25 10.16 -14.81 4.14
N ARG A 26 9.36 -14.81 3.06
CA ARG A 26 9.86 -14.51 1.70
C ARG A 26 10.34 -13.08 1.56
N VAL A 27 9.63 -12.12 2.14
CA VAL A 27 9.99 -10.69 2.12
C VAL A 27 11.30 -10.45 2.89
N LYS A 28 11.47 -11.05 4.07
CA LYS A 28 12.66 -10.84 4.91
C LYS A 28 13.88 -11.68 4.50
N ALA A 29 13.67 -12.91 4.02
CA ALA A 29 14.76 -13.86 3.78
C ALA A 29 14.44 -14.80 2.59
N PRO A 30 14.49 -14.31 1.34
CA PRO A 30 14.08 -15.08 0.18
C PRO A 30 14.91 -16.36 -0.05
N GLY A 31 16.22 -16.29 0.18
CA GLY A 31 17.13 -17.44 0.03
C GLY A 31 16.93 -18.51 1.12
N LEU A 32 16.45 -18.13 2.31
CA LEU A 32 16.15 -19.08 3.38
C LEU A 32 14.91 -19.93 3.02
N CYS A 33 13.85 -19.32 2.49
CA CYS A 33 12.68 -20.05 2.02
C CYS A 33 13.04 -21.14 0.99
N GLU A 34 13.93 -20.82 0.06
CA GLU A 34 14.37 -21.76 -0.97
C GLU A 34 15.19 -22.92 -0.38
N LYS A 35 16.14 -22.61 0.52
CA LYS A 35 16.93 -23.63 1.22
C LYS A 35 16.08 -24.56 2.08
N LEU A 36 15.13 -24.02 2.87
CA LEU A 36 14.24 -24.82 3.72
C LEU A 36 13.32 -25.74 2.90
N ARG A 37 12.87 -25.26 1.74
CA ARG A 37 12.10 -26.06 0.79
C ARG A 37 12.94 -27.18 0.17
N GLN A 38 14.18 -26.89 -0.25
CA GLN A 38 15.10 -27.90 -0.81
C GLN A 38 15.47 -28.99 0.20
N GLN A 39 15.65 -28.60 1.47
CA GLN A 39 15.94 -29.54 2.56
C GLN A 39 14.68 -30.29 3.07
N ASN A 40 13.51 -30.03 2.49
CA ASN A 40 12.22 -30.62 2.82
C ASN A 40 11.85 -30.54 4.33
N LYS A 41 12.36 -29.53 5.03
CA LYS A 41 12.15 -29.34 6.49
C LYS A 41 10.80 -28.70 6.80
N LEU A 42 10.27 -27.93 5.86
CA LEU A 42 8.99 -27.22 5.95
C LEU A 42 8.27 -27.32 4.61
N ALA A 43 6.97 -27.61 4.65
CA ALA A 43 6.10 -27.61 3.47
C ALA A 43 5.85 -26.17 3.01
N LEU A 44 6.76 -25.62 2.19
CA LEU A 44 6.67 -24.27 1.66
C LEU A 44 6.19 -24.27 0.20
N PRO A 45 5.30 -23.33 -0.18
CA PRO A 45 4.85 -23.18 -1.57
C PRO A 45 6.01 -22.79 -2.49
N SER A 46 5.86 -23.10 -3.78
CA SER A 46 6.83 -22.67 -4.78
C SER A 46 6.85 -21.14 -4.94
N GLN A 47 7.97 -20.59 -5.45
CA GLN A 47 8.07 -19.17 -5.77
C GLN A 47 6.95 -18.71 -6.73
N LYS A 48 6.61 -19.54 -7.73
CA LYS A 48 5.51 -19.25 -8.66
C LYS A 48 4.17 -19.13 -7.94
N THR A 49 3.91 -20.01 -6.97
CA THR A 49 2.70 -19.99 -6.15
C THR A 49 2.65 -18.72 -5.29
N LEU A 50 3.77 -18.33 -4.66
CA LEU A 50 3.86 -17.10 -3.86
C LEU A 50 3.61 -15.86 -4.70
N LEU A 51 4.25 -15.75 -5.87
CA LEU A 51 4.02 -14.65 -6.80
C LEU A 51 2.57 -14.59 -7.26
N ARG A 52 1.93 -15.75 -7.50
CA ARG A 52 0.50 -15.80 -7.83
C ARG A 52 -0.37 -15.23 -6.71
N TYR A 53 -0.06 -15.52 -5.45
CA TYR A 53 -0.79 -14.94 -4.34
C TYR A 53 -0.51 -13.45 -4.16
N MET A 54 0.75 -13.01 -4.32
CA MET A 54 1.10 -11.60 -4.26
C MET A 54 0.40 -10.78 -5.35
N ARG A 55 0.19 -11.34 -6.55
CA ARG A 55 -0.60 -10.70 -7.62
C ARG A 55 -2.07 -10.49 -7.27
N ALA A 56 -2.60 -11.21 -6.29
CA ALA A 56 -3.95 -10.95 -5.78
C ALA A 56 -4.00 -9.65 -4.97
N LEU A 57 -2.89 -9.27 -4.34
CA LEU A 57 -2.71 -7.92 -3.80
C LEU A 57 -2.50 -7.03 -5.02
N ARG A 58 -3.50 -6.23 -5.39
CA ARG A 58 -3.41 -5.27 -6.48
C ARG A 58 -2.92 -3.94 -5.91
N PRO A 59 -1.60 -3.66 -5.87
CA PRO A 59 -1.13 -2.34 -5.47
C PRO A 59 -1.63 -1.33 -6.50
N ALA A 60 -2.37 -0.34 -6.02
CA ALA A 60 -2.79 0.82 -6.77
C ALA A 60 -2.23 2.07 -6.08
N TYR A 61 -1.93 3.09 -6.88
CA TYR A 61 -1.67 4.43 -6.37
C TYR A 61 -2.97 5.04 -5.83
N GLY A 62 -2.83 6.03 -4.95
CA GLY A 62 -3.93 6.61 -4.21
C GLY A 62 -4.18 5.96 -2.84
N PHE A 63 -5.29 6.36 -2.24
CA PHE A 63 -5.76 5.85 -0.96
C PHE A 63 -6.53 4.53 -1.13
N GLN A 64 -6.21 3.54 -0.31
CA GLN A 64 -6.87 2.22 -0.37
C GLN A 64 -7.98 2.12 0.68
N GLU A 65 -9.23 2.04 0.26
CA GLU A 65 -10.39 1.96 1.18
C GLU A 65 -10.27 0.82 2.22
N ASN A 66 -9.82 -0.36 1.77
CA ASN A 66 -9.63 -1.52 2.65
C ASN A 66 -8.69 -1.25 3.82
N LEU A 67 -7.72 -0.35 3.65
CA LEU A 67 -6.81 0.05 4.72
C LEU A 67 -7.55 0.85 5.79
N PHE A 68 -8.42 1.78 5.40
CA PHE A 68 -9.19 2.59 6.35
C PHE A 68 -10.23 1.76 7.09
N THR A 69 -10.85 0.77 6.45
CA THR A 69 -11.69 -0.22 7.15
C THR A 69 -10.90 -1.01 8.20
N LEU A 70 -9.65 -1.36 7.90
CA LEU A 70 -8.78 -2.03 8.87
C LEU A 70 -8.37 -1.09 10.01
N LEU A 71 -8.11 0.18 9.71
CA LEU A 71 -7.81 1.20 10.72
C LEU A 71 -9.01 1.41 11.64
N GLU A 72 -10.22 1.47 11.10
CA GLU A 72 -11.46 1.56 11.87
C GLU A 72 -11.62 0.38 12.83
N ALA A 73 -11.41 -0.85 12.35
CA ALA A 73 -11.45 -2.03 13.21
C ALA A 73 -10.39 -1.99 14.32
N ARG A 74 -9.22 -1.39 14.05
CA ARG A 74 -8.16 -1.23 15.04
C ARG A 74 -8.44 -0.12 16.04
N SER A 75 -9.08 0.98 15.63
CA SER A 75 -9.29 2.15 16.47
C SER A 75 -10.09 1.82 17.73
N VAL A 76 -11.03 0.86 17.64
CA VAL A 76 -11.81 0.32 18.76
C VAL A 76 -10.94 -0.15 19.93
N HIS A 77 -9.76 -0.70 19.64
CA HIS A 77 -8.85 -1.24 20.65
C HIS A 77 -7.92 -0.19 21.27
N TYR A 78 -7.86 1.02 20.72
CA TYR A 78 -7.01 2.10 21.23
C TYR A 78 -7.76 3.00 22.21
N GLN A 79 -7.06 3.49 23.22
CA GLN A 79 -7.60 4.53 24.09
C GLN A 79 -7.69 5.87 23.33
N PRO A 80 -8.59 6.80 23.71
CA PRO A 80 -8.76 8.08 23.01
C PRO A 80 -7.44 8.83 22.81
N GLY A 81 -6.59 8.91 23.83
CA GLY A 81 -5.29 9.59 23.74
C GLY A 81 -4.25 8.91 22.84
N GLU A 82 -4.46 7.66 22.44
CA GLU A 82 -3.56 6.92 21.53
C GLU A 82 -4.00 7.01 20.07
N ARG A 83 -5.19 7.57 19.83
CA ARG A 83 -5.75 7.78 18.49
C ARG A 83 -5.26 9.09 17.86
N HIS A 84 -4.59 9.94 18.64
CA HIS A 84 -3.99 11.19 18.21
C HIS A 84 -2.64 10.97 17.53
N GLY A 85 -2.42 11.66 16.42
CA GLY A 85 -1.21 11.51 15.61
C GLY A 85 -1.02 12.61 14.59
N CYS A 86 0.02 12.42 13.78
CA CYS A 86 0.36 13.29 12.68
C CYS A 86 0.35 12.56 11.34
N ILE A 87 0.07 13.31 10.28
CA ILE A 87 0.31 12.85 8.92
C ILE A 87 1.72 13.28 8.52
N LEU A 88 2.49 12.32 8.03
CA LEU A 88 3.80 12.54 7.44
C LEU A 88 3.69 12.43 5.93
N LEU A 89 4.30 13.37 5.22
CA LEU A 89 4.48 13.28 3.78
C LEU A 89 5.96 13.35 3.45
N ASP A 90 6.36 12.52 2.49
CA ASP A 90 7.72 12.45 1.98
C ASP A 90 7.68 12.19 0.47
N GLU A 91 8.61 12.77 -0.26
CA GLU A 91 8.73 12.65 -1.72
C GLU A 91 10.06 11.97 -2.06
N MET A 92 9.99 10.92 -2.88
CA MET A 92 11.18 10.20 -3.33
C MET A 92 11.32 10.26 -4.85
N SER A 93 12.50 10.62 -5.34
CA SER A 93 12.81 10.52 -6.77
C SER A 93 12.92 9.05 -7.20
N LEU A 94 12.33 8.73 -8.35
CA LEU A 94 12.24 7.41 -8.95
C LEU A 94 12.88 7.41 -10.35
N GLU A 95 13.34 6.24 -10.77
CA GLU A 95 13.73 6.04 -12.17
C GLU A 95 12.48 6.00 -13.06
N THR A 96 12.45 6.85 -14.08
CA THR A 96 11.34 6.89 -15.03
C THR A 96 11.31 5.64 -15.90
N ARG A 97 10.31 4.78 -15.68
CA ARG A 97 10.07 3.60 -16.53
C ARG A 97 8.60 3.37 -16.75
N THR A 98 8.24 3.20 -18.02
CA THR A 98 6.89 2.80 -18.42
C THR A 98 6.87 1.34 -18.83
N TYR A 99 5.89 0.57 -18.35
CA TYR A 99 5.70 -0.80 -18.79
C TYR A 99 4.21 -1.11 -18.97
N TYR A 100 3.92 -1.99 -19.94
CA TYR A 100 2.57 -2.46 -20.18
C TYR A 100 2.31 -3.77 -19.45
N ASP A 101 1.35 -3.76 -18.54
CA ASP A 101 0.88 -4.96 -17.88
C ASP A 101 -0.18 -5.65 -18.74
N LYS A 102 0.19 -6.78 -19.34
CA LYS A 102 -0.69 -7.61 -20.17
C LYS A 102 -1.88 -8.20 -19.41
N THR A 103 -1.79 -8.29 -18.08
CA THR A 103 -2.85 -8.92 -17.27
C THR A 103 -3.96 -7.93 -16.91
N THR A 104 -3.61 -6.68 -16.64
CA THR A 104 -4.57 -5.60 -16.36
C THR A 104 -4.91 -4.78 -17.61
N CYS A 105 -4.17 -4.98 -18.70
CA CYS A 105 -4.21 -4.19 -19.92
C CYS A 105 -3.96 -2.69 -19.67
N LYS A 106 -3.16 -2.36 -18.65
CA LYS A 106 -2.83 -0.98 -18.27
C LYS A 106 -1.36 -0.66 -18.53
N VAL A 107 -1.10 0.61 -18.86
CA VAL A 107 0.25 1.17 -18.89
C VAL A 107 0.55 1.70 -17.49
N HIS A 108 1.67 1.26 -16.92
CA HIS A 108 2.19 1.76 -15.66
C HIS A 108 3.39 2.68 -15.90
N GLY A 109 3.70 3.54 -14.93
CA GLY A 109 4.82 4.48 -14.99
C GLY A 109 4.48 5.85 -15.58
N VAL A 110 3.19 6.09 -15.83
CA VAL A 110 2.60 7.41 -16.08
C VAL A 110 2.11 8.01 -14.76
N VAL A 111 1.98 9.33 -14.68
CA VAL A 111 1.49 10.03 -13.49
C VAL A 111 0.15 9.46 -13.05
N ASP A 112 0.05 9.12 -11.77
CA ASP A 112 -1.14 8.57 -11.14
C ASP A 112 -1.26 9.19 -9.74
N LEU A 113 -2.13 10.20 -9.65
CA LEU A 113 -2.41 10.91 -8.41
C LEU A 113 -3.69 10.40 -7.77
N GLY A 114 -4.13 9.18 -8.06
CA GLY A 114 -5.29 8.57 -7.41
C GLY A 114 -6.62 9.28 -7.69
N GLY A 115 -6.76 9.93 -8.85
CA GLY A 115 -7.96 10.67 -9.25
C GLY A 115 -7.85 12.20 -9.14
N PHE A 116 -6.72 12.71 -8.63
CA PHE A 116 -6.42 14.16 -8.58
C PHE A 116 -5.65 14.68 -9.79
N GLU A 117 -5.35 13.81 -10.75
CA GLU A 117 -4.70 14.17 -12.01
C GLU A 117 -5.57 15.11 -12.88
N THR A 118 -4.91 16.00 -13.60
CA THR A 118 -5.53 16.84 -14.63
C THR A 118 -5.21 16.25 -16.01
N GLY A 119 -5.97 16.57 -17.05
CA GLY A 119 -5.75 16.03 -18.41
C GLY A 119 -4.31 16.21 -18.94
N ALA A 120 -3.61 17.25 -18.50
CA ALA A 120 -2.21 17.50 -18.84
C ALA A 120 -1.19 16.55 -18.18
N ASP A 121 -1.60 15.75 -17.20
CA ASP A 121 -0.73 14.84 -16.45
C ASP A 121 -0.77 13.41 -16.99
N LEU A 122 -1.86 13.01 -17.66
CA LEU A 122 -2.15 11.63 -18.06
C LEU A 122 -1.07 11.02 -18.97
N ASP A 123 -0.38 11.85 -19.76
CA ASP A 123 0.66 11.41 -20.69
C ASP A 123 2.09 11.60 -20.15
N LYS A 124 2.25 12.15 -18.93
CA LYS A 124 3.57 12.40 -18.35
C LYS A 124 4.09 11.17 -17.63
N ARG A 125 5.38 10.91 -17.75
CA ARG A 125 6.05 9.83 -17.01
C ARG A 125 6.26 10.26 -15.56
N GLY A 126 5.92 9.36 -14.64
CA GLY A 126 6.18 9.59 -13.23
C GLY A 126 7.66 9.43 -12.90
N ASP A 127 8.23 10.40 -12.22
CA ASP A 127 9.63 10.45 -11.78
C ASP A 127 9.77 10.69 -10.28
N HIS A 128 8.68 10.99 -9.56
CA HIS A 128 8.67 11.16 -8.11
C HIS A 128 7.49 10.39 -7.51
N ALA A 129 7.67 9.82 -6.32
CA ALA A 129 6.60 9.22 -5.55
C ALA A 129 6.39 9.99 -4.25
N LEU A 130 5.18 10.52 -4.09
CA LEU A 130 4.70 11.11 -2.85
C LEU A 130 4.06 10.01 -2.00
N VAL A 131 4.54 9.84 -0.78
CA VAL A 131 4.01 8.85 0.17
C VAL A 131 3.37 9.58 1.34
N VAL A 132 2.14 9.17 1.69
CA VAL A 132 1.40 9.71 2.83
C VAL A 132 1.35 8.64 3.92
N MET A 133 1.79 8.98 5.12
CA MET A 133 1.84 8.06 6.27
C MET A 133 1.15 8.67 7.49
N LEU A 134 0.57 7.80 8.33
CA LEU A 134 0.05 8.15 9.65
C LEU A 134 1.04 7.69 10.72
N GLN A 135 1.42 8.60 11.61
CA GLN A 135 2.20 8.31 12.81
C GLN A 135 1.45 8.81 14.06
N PRO A 136 0.94 7.90 14.92
CA PRO A 136 0.41 8.28 16.21
C PRO A 136 1.48 8.83 17.16
N PHE A 137 1.10 9.75 18.04
CA PHE A 137 2.01 10.27 19.07
C PHE A 137 2.31 9.24 20.15
N LYS A 138 1.31 8.43 20.50
CA LYS A 138 1.45 7.33 21.44
C LYS A 138 1.44 6.00 20.68
N GLY A 139 2.57 5.31 20.77
CA GLY A 139 2.81 4.06 20.06
C GLY A 139 4.07 4.16 19.19
N LYS A 140 4.61 3.00 18.83
CA LYS A 140 5.80 2.89 17.96
C LYS A 140 5.43 2.20 16.66
N TRP A 141 4.43 2.73 15.96
CA TRP A 141 4.02 2.23 14.65
C TRP A 141 3.76 3.40 13.70
N VAL A 142 3.95 3.12 12.41
CA VAL A 142 3.70 4.04 11.30
C VAL A 142 2.96 3.24 10.24
N GLN A 143 1.99 3.85 9.59
CA GLN A 143 1.20 3.21 8.54
C GLN A 143 1.18 4.07 7.29
N ALA A 144 1.65 3.51 6.18
CA ALA A 144 1.43 4.11 4.87
C ALA A 144 -0.06 4.08 4.54
N LEU A 145 -0.63 5.27 4.30
CA LEU A 145 -2.03 5.49 3.93
C LEU A 145 -2.23 5.36 2.42
N GLY A 146 -1.27 5.87 1.65
CA GLY A 146 -1.31 5.88 0.19
C GLY A 146 0.01 6.33 -0.39
N ALA A 147 0.18 6.06 -1.68
CA ALA A 147 1.31 6.51 -2.47
C ALA A 147 0.80 7.06 -3.80
N PHE A 148 1.41 8.12 -4.29
CA PHE A 148 1.01 8.85 -5.48
C PHE A 148 2.24 9.03 -6.37
N LEU A 149 2.07 8.85 -7.68
CA LEU A 149 3.14 8.95 -8.66
C LEU A 149 3.02 10.27 -9.40
N SER A 150 3.99 11.16 -9.26
CA SER A 150 4.02 12.51 -9.86
C SER A 150 5.16 12.67 -10.86
N CYS A 151 5.08 13.74 -11.66
CA CYS A 151 6.14 14.21 -12.56
C CYS A 151 6.66 15.54 -12.01
N GLY A 152 7.76 15.47 -11.27
CA GLY A 152 8.31 16.53 -10.44
C GLY A 152 7.53 16.75 -9.13
N PRO A 153 7.86 17.84 -8.42
CA PRO A 153 7.17 18.23 -7.20
C PRO A 153 5.66 18.39 -7.44
N VAL A 154 4.85 17.85 -6.54
CA VAL A 154 3.40 17.96 -6.63
C VAL A 154 2.97 19.42 -6.42
N ASN A 155 2.17 19.95 -7.35
CA ASN A 155 1.62 21.32 -7.24
C ASN A 155 0.87 21.48 -5.91
N SER A 156 1.09 22.60 -5.22
CA SER A 156 0.48 22.94 -3.93
C SER A 156 -1.03 22.75 -3.90
N GLU A 157 -1.75 23.08 -4.97
CA GLU A 157 -3.21 22.86 -5.04
C GLU A 157 -3.59 21.39 -4.97
N LYS A 158 -2.84 20.51 -5.65
CA LYS A 158 -3.07 19.06 -5.65
C LYS A 158 -2.63 18.45 -4.34
N LEU A 159 -1.47 18.86 -3.83
CA LEU A 159 -0.95 18.42 -2.55
C LEU A 159 -1.94 18.74 -1.42
N HIS A 160 -2.51 19.94 -1.40
CA HIS A 160 -3.51 20.32 -0.41
C HIS A 160 -4.77 19.44 -0.47
N LYS A 161 -5.26 19.10 -1.67
CA LYS A 161 -6.40 18.18 -1.84
C LYS A 161 -6.09 16.79 -1.30
N ILE A 162 -4.90 16.25 -1.60
CA ILE A 162 -4.46 14.95 -1.11
C ILE A 162 -4.37 14.95 0.43
N ILE A 163 -3.81 16.02 1.03
CA ILE A 163 -3.72 16.15 2.49
C ILE A 163 -5.11 16.23 3.12
N LEU A 164 -6.01 17.05 2.58
CA LEU A 164 -7.37 17.17 3.10
C LEU A 164 -8.14 15.85 3.01
N GLU A 165 -8.00 15.12 1.92
CA GLU A 165 -8.63 13.81 1.79
C GLU A 165 -8.03 12.81 2.79
N ALA A 166 -6.70 12.80 2.96
CA ALA A 166 -6.05 11.96 3.95
C ALA A 166 -6.59 12.22 5.37
N ILE A 167 -6.71 13.49 5.77
CA ILE A 167 -7.28 13.88 7.06
C ILE A 167 -8.71 13.36 7.19
N CYS A 168 -9.56 13.61 6.17
CA CYS A 168 -10.94 13.14 6.18
C CYS A 168 -11.05 11.62 6.33
N LEU A 169 -10.21 10.85 5.64
CA LEU A 169 -10.24 9.39 5.68
C LEU A 169 -9.73 8.84 7.01
N VAL A 170 -8.69 9.44 7.58
CA VAL A 170 -8.14 9.07 8.89
C VAL A 170 -9.15 9.37 10.00
N GLU A 171 -9.78 10.54 9.99
CA GLU A 171 -10.81 10.92 10.97
C GLU A 171 -12.03 10.01 10.90
N LYS A 172 -12.49 9.67 9.69
CA LYS A 172 -13.56 8.68 9.51
C LYS A 172 -13.20 7.31 10.08
N SER A 173 -11.93 6.92 10.06
CA SER A 173 -11.46 5.66 10.64
C SER A 173 -11.32 5.69 12.17
N GLY A 174 -11.62 6.82 12.82
CA GLY A 174 -11.61 6.96 14.27
C GLY A 174 -10.25 7.35 14.87
N PHE A 175 -9.32 7.85 14.05
CA PHE A 175 -8.06 8.45 14.48
C PHE A 175 -8.13 9.98 14.33
N PHE A 176 -7.38 10.72 15.14
CA PHE A 176 -7.38 12.19 15.10
C PHE A 176 -6.03 12.70 14.60
N VAL A 177 -6.06 13.63 13.66
CA VAL A 177 -4.86 14.23 13.08
C VAL A 177 -4.67 15.62 13.68
N ASP A 178 -3.63 15.77 14.49
CA ASP A 178 -3.35 17.04 15.17
C ASP A 178 -2.31 17.89 14.42
N CYS A 179 -1.45 17.27 13.59
CA CYS A 179 -0.51 18.00 12.75
C CYS A 179 -0.16 17.26 11.46
N VAL A 180 0.36 18.03 10.49
CA VAL A 180 0.88 17.54 9.22
C VAL A 180 2.34 17.97 9.13
N VAL A 181 3.22 17.02 8.82
CA VAL A 181 4.67 17.23 8.67
C VAL A 181 5.04 16.89 7.23
N LEU A 182 5.62 17.87 6.54
CA LEU A 182 6.19 17.73 5.21
C LEU A 182 7.71 17.63 5.37
N TYR A 183 8.31 16.55 4.88
CA TYR A 183 9.76 16.47 4.73
C TYR A 183 10.12 17.00 3.34
N GLU A 184 10.97 18.03 3.29
CA GLU A 184 11.60 18.55 2.06
C GLU A 184 12.97 17.89 1.82
#